data_AF-A0A5C7IEN0-F1
#
_entry.id   AF-A0A5C7IEN0-F1
#
_cell.length_a   1.000
_cell.length_b   1.000
_cell.length_c   1.000
_cell.angle_alpha   90.00
_cell.angle_beta   90.00
_cell.angle_gamma   90.00
#
_symmetry.space_group_name_H-M   'P 1'
#
loop_
_entity.id
_entity.type
_entity.pdbx_description
1 polymer ?
#
loop_
_entity_poly.entity_id
_entity_poly.type
_entity_poly.pdbx_seq_one_letter_code
_entity_poly.pdbx_strand_id
1 'polypeptide(L)'
;MEGIVARRVIPSDNSCLFNAVGYVMDHDKNKAPELRQVIAATVVSDPIKYSEAFLGKPNEEYCSWILDSEKWGGAIELSMLADYYGREIAVKKYSERVMLIYDGLHYDALAVWTIGPVEGLALNLVKEQHRVCQIGVVGQKEAVEHAQATGHVNFQEYR
;
A
#
# COMPACT_ATOMS: atom_id res chain seq x y z
N MET A 1 -6.65 17.20 1.70
CA MET A 1 -5.44 16.36 1.78
C MET A 1 -5.72 15.16 0.89
N GLU A 2 -5.07 15.08 -0.27
CA GLU A 2 -5.39 14.11 -1.32
C GLU A 2 -4.88 12.70 -0.95
N GLY A 3 -5.73 11.68 -1.06
CA GLY A 3 -5.31 10.28 -1.04
C GLY A 3 -4.79 9.85 -2.41
N ILE A 4 -3.57 10.26 -2.78
CA ILE A 4 -2.91 9.79 -4.00
C ILE A 4 -1.96 8.65 -3.62
N VAL A 5 -2.16 7.47 -4.23
CA VAL A 5 -1.09 6.46 -4.26
C VAL A 5 -0.03 6.96 -5.21
N ALA A 6 0.93 7.68 -4.65
CA ALA A 6 2.01 8.26 -5.41
C ALA A 6 3.23 7.35 -5.34
N ARG A 7 3.75 6.97 -6.52
CA ARG A 7 5.08 6.36 -6.59
C ARG A 7 6.11 7.37 -6.05
N ARG A 8 6.90 6.94 -5.07
CA ARG A 8 8.05 7.69 -4.57
C ARG A 8 9.30 7.03 -5.10
N VAL A 9 10.09 7.78 -5.87
CA VAL A 9 11.32 7.26 -6.44
C VAL A 9 12.35 7.11 -5.32
N ILE A 10 12.86 5.89 -5.20
CA ILE A 10 14.01 5.51 -4.38
C ILE A 10 15.19 5.30 -5.36
N PRO A 11 16.41 5.75 -5.02
CA PRO A 11 17.58 5.51 -5.85
C PRO A 11 17.73 4.03 -6.22
N SER A 12 18.11 3.77 -7.47
CA SER A 12 18.35 2.41 -7.96
C SER A 12 19.75 1.94 -7.57
N ASP A 13 19.98 1.81 -6.27
CA ASP A 13 21.20 1.27 -5.69
C ASP A 13 20.99 -0.16 -5.15
N ASN A 14 22.07 -0.76 -4.64
CA ASN A 14 22.07 -2.09 -4.03
C ASN A 14 21.30 -2.16 -2.70
N SER A 15 20.76 -1.03 -2.23
CA SER A 15 20.07 -0.86 -0.96
C SER A 15 18.62 -0.39 -1.11
N CYS A 16 18.10 -0.34 -2.35
CA CYS A 16 16.80 0.24 -2.67
C CYS A 16 15.64 -0.43 -1.92
N LEU A 17 15.71 -1.74 -1.64
CA LEU A 17 14.72 -2.45 -0.84
C LEU A 17 14.61 -1.86 0.56
N PHE A 18 15.73 -1.73 1.26
CA PHE A 18 15.76 -1.23 2.63
C PHE A 18 15.36 0.24 2.69
N ASN A 19 15.86 1.05 1.75
CA ASN A 19 15.49 2.46 1.64
C ASN A 19 13.99 2.66 1.31
N ALA A 20 13.40 1.77 0.51
CA ALA A 20 11.97 1.78 0.25
C ALA A 20 11.15 1.42 1.50
N VAL A 21 11.57 0.39 2.25
CA VAL A 21 10.93 0.01 3.52
C VAL A 21 11.04 1.14 4.54
N GLY A 22 12.24 1.70 4.73
CA GLY A 22 12.48 2.84 5.61
C GLY A 22 11.62 4.05 5.25
N TYR A 23 11.40 4.30 3.95
CA TYR A 23 10.56 5.41 3.53
C TYR A 23 9.07 5.20 3.89
N VAL A 24 8.53 3.99 3.70
CA VAL A 24 7.11 3.73 3.99
C VAL A 24 6.83 3.53 5.47
N MET A 25 7.82 3.08 6.26
CA MET A 25 7.66 2.85 7.70
C MET A 25 8.02 4.08 8.54
N ASP A 26 9.14 4.74 8.21
CA ASP A 26 9.78 5.76 9.05
C ASP A 26 9.95 7.12 8.32
N HIS A 27 9.48 7.24 7.08
CA HIS A 27 9.66 8.43 6.23
C HIS A 27 11.13 8.81 5.95
N ASP A 28 12.06 7.84 6.03
CA ASP A 28 13.49 8.04 5.75
C ASP A 28 13.97 7.21 4.55
N LYS A 29 14.61 7.87 3.59
CA LYS A 29 15.15 7.24 2.37
C LYS A 29 16.57 6.70 2.53
N ASN A 30 17.21 6.86 3.68
CA ASN A 30 18.59 6.45 3.95
C ASN A 30 18.69 5.41 5.08
N LYS A 31 17.61 4.66 5.31
CA LYS A 31 17.50 3.72 6.43
C LYS A 31 18.27 2.40 6.22
N ALA A 32 18.82 2.17 5.03
CA ALA A 32 19.46 0.90 4.69
C ALA A 32 20.52 0.38 5.69
N PRO A 33 21.48 1.19 6.18
CA PRO A 33 22.48 0.69 7.12
C PRO A 33 21.86 0.18 8.43
N GLU A 34 20.87 0.88 8.96
CA GLU A 34 20.18 0.50 10.19
C GLU A 34 19.33 -0.76 10.00
N LEU A 35 18.57 -0.86 8.91
CA LEU A 35 17.74 -2.04 8.65
C LEU A 35 18.58 -3.29 8.42
N ARG A 36 19.75 -3.18 7.79
CA ARG A 36 20.70 -4.30 7.67
C ARG A 36 21.20 -4.76 9.04
N GLN A 37 21.46 -3.83 9.97
CA GLN A 37 21.82 -4.17 11.35
C GLN A 37 20.69 -4.87 12.09
N VAL A 38 19.44 -4.41 11.93
CA VAL A 38 18.26 -5.07 12.49
C VAL A 38 18.14 -6.51 11.98
N ILE A 39 18.34 -6.72 10.68
CA ILE A 39 18.30 -8.06 10.08
C ILE A 39 19.43 -8.94 10.61
N ALA A 40 20.67 -8.46 10.63
CA ALA A 40 21.80 -9.22 11.19
C ALA A 40 21.54 -9.59 12.66
N ALA A 41 21.06 -8.66 13.48
CA ALA A 41 20.70 -8.93 14.88
C ALA A 41 19.58 -9.97 14.99
N THR A 42 18.58 -9.91 14.11
CA THR A 42 17.48 -10.89 14.05
C THR A 42 18.00 -12.29 13.73
N VAL A 43 18.87 -12.41 12.72
CA VAL A 43 19.48 -13.68 12.29
C VAL A 43 20.32 -14.30 13.41
N VAL A 44 21.11 -13.50 14.14
CA VAL A 44 21.93 -13.97 15.27
C VAL A 44 21.06 -14.39 16.46
N SER A 45 19.90 -13.76 16.67
CA SER A 45 19.06 -14.00 17.84
C SER A 45 18.42 -15.39 17.88
N ASP A 46 18.23 -16.03 16.71
CA ASP A 46 17.64 -17.37 16.61
C ASP A 46 18.33 -18.20 15.49
N PRO A 47 19.52 -18.77 15.76
CA PRO A 47 20.26 -19.55 14.78
C PRO A 47 19.57 -20.86 14.37
N ILE A 48 18.59 -21.33 15.16
CA ILE A 48 17.83 -22.55 14.84
C ILE A 48 16.80 -22.23 13.75
N LYS A 49 16.03 -21.15 13.92
CA LYS A 49 15.11 -20.66 12.89
C LYS A 49 15.87 -20.20 11.65
N TYR A 50 16.89 -19.37 11.84
CA TYR A 50 17.72 -18.81 10.77
C TYR A 50 18.93 -19.71 10.50
N SER A 51 18.63 -20.96 10.15
CA SER A 51 19.61 -21.97 9.78
C SER A 51 20.10 -21.82 8.33
N GLU A 52 21.16 -22.54 7.98
CA GLU A 52 21.68 -22.57 6.60
C GLU A 52 20.62 -23.01 5.58
N ALA A 53 19.73 -23.94 5.95
CA ALA A 53 18.64 -24.35 5.07
C ALA A 53 17.64 -23.21 4.79
N PHE A 54 17.44 -22.29 5.75
CA PHE A 54 16.56 -21.14 5.59
C PHE A 54 17.24 -20.00 4.83
N LEU A 55 18.51 -19.71 5.16
CA LEU A 55 19.28 -18.57 4.65
C LEU A 55 20.01 -18.87 3.33
N GLY A 56 20.20 -20.15 3.00
CA GLY A 56 21.02 -20.62 1.89
C GLY A 56 22.53 -20.46 2.10
N LYS A 57 22.96 -20.08 3.32
CA LYS A 57 24.35 -19.87 3.77
C LYS A 57 24.45 -20.06 5.28
N PRO A 58 25.63 -20.38 5.83
CA PRO A 58 25.86 -20.36 7.28
C PRO A 58 25.41 -19.05 7.92
N ASN A 59 24.82 -19.13 9.12
CA ASN A 59 24.23 -17.98 9.81
C ASN A 59 25.21 -16.80 9.97
N GLU A 60 26.44 -17.07 10.39
CA GLU A 60 27.50 -16.06 10.56
C GLU A 60 27.93 -15.43 9.23
N GLU A 61 28.04 -16.25 8.17
CA GLU A 61 28.33 -15.78 6.82
C GLU A 61 27.20 -14.87 6.31
N TYR A 62 25.94 -15.23 6.60
CA TYR A 62 24.79 -14.42 6.24
C TYR A 62 24.80 -13.06 6.92
N CYS A 63 25.14 -13.00 8.21
CA CYS A 63 25.22 -11.75 8.95
C CYS A 63 26.27 -10.81 8.34
N SER A 64 27.43 -11.35 7.97
CA SER A 64 28.46 -10.57 7.27
C SER A 64 28.00 -10.14 5.88
N TRP A 65 27.31 -11.01 5.16
CA TRP A 65 26.78 -10.75 3.82
C TRP A 65 25.72 -9.65 3.83
N ILE A 66 24.76 -9.65 4.77
CA ILE A 66 23.66 -8.67 4.76
C ILE A 66 24.11 -7.26 5.17
N LEU A 67 25.19 -7.15 5.94
CA LEU A 67 25.76 -5.86 6.36
C LEU A 67 26.51 -5.15 5.21
N ASP A 68 26.92 -5.86 4.16
CA ASP A 68 27.54 -5.28 2.98
C ASP A 68 26.51 -4.52 2.14
N SER A 69 26.76 -3.22 1.93
CA SER A 69 25.88 -2.31 1.20
C SER A 69 25.68 -2.70 -0.27
N GLU A 70 26.57 -3.51 -0.83
CA GLU A 70 26.50 -4.00 -2.20
C GLU A 70 25.55 -5.19 -2.37
N LYS A 71 25.11 -5.81 -1.27
CA LYS A 71 24.23 -6.99 -1.32
C LYS A 71 22.76 -6.60 -1.32
N TRP A 72 21.99 -7.22 -2.20
CA TRP A 72 20.57 -6.95 -2.34
C TRP A 72 19.77 -7.75 -1.32
N GLY A 73 18.77 -7.10 -0.72
CA GLY A 73 17.75 -7.82 0.03
C GLY A 73 16.73 -8.50 -0.90
N GLY A 74 15.92 -9.38 -0.33
CA GLY A 74 14.82 -10.04 -1.00
C GLY A 74 13.70 -10.44 -0.05
N ALA A 75 13.09 -11.59 -0.30
CA ALA A 75 11.95 -12.07 0.48
C ALA A 75 12.30 -12.39 1.94
N ILE A 76 13.52 -12.86 2.20
CA ILE A 76 14.00 -13.15 3.56
C ILE A 76 14.08 -11.87 4.39
N GLU A 77 14.71 -10.83 3.84
CA GLU A 77 14.80 -9.52 4.50
C GLU A 77 13.41 -8.93 4.74
N LEU A 78 12.51 -9.02 3.75
CA LEU A 78 11.16 -8.49 3.87
C LEU A 78 10.36 -9.20 4.97
N SER A 79 10.51 -10.51 5.16
CA SER A 79 9.80 -11.22 6.23
C SER A 79 10.31 -10.82 7.61
N MET A 80 11.63 -10.72 7.78
CA MET A 80 12.22 -10.25 9.04
C MET A 80 11.82 -8.81 9.37
N LEU A 81 11.79 -7.93 8.36
CA LEU A 81 11.37 -6.54 8.55
C LEU A 81 9.87 -6.42 8.82
N ALA A 82 9.03 -7.24 8.18
CA ALA A 82 7.61 -7.30 8.48
C ALA A 82 7.36 -7.68 9.95
N ASP A 83 8.07 -8.69 10.45
CA ASP A 83 8.05 -9.11 11.85
C ASP A 83 8.54 -7.99 12.78
N TYR A 84 9.68 -7.36 12.45
CA TYR A 84 10.27 -6.26 13.23
C TYR A 84 9.33 -5.05 13.38
N TYR A 85 8.67 -4.64 12.29
CA TYR A 85 7.72 -3.53 12.32
C TYR A 85 6.33 -3.93 12.84
N GLY A 86 6.05 -5.24 12.99
CA GLY A 86 4.72 -5.76 13.31
C GLY A 86 3.68 -5.40 12.25
N ARG A 87 4.06 -5.41 10.97
CA ARG A 87 3.23 -4.95 9.84
C ARG A 87 3.45 -5.83 8.61
N GLU A 88 2.36 -6.14 7.91
CA GLU A 88 2.46 -6.84 6.62
C GLU A 88 3.07 -5.95 5.54
N ILE A 89 3.93 -6.54 4.70
CA ILE A 89 4.55 -5.86 3.56
C ILE A 89 4.10 -6.54 2.26
N ALA A 90 3.36 -5.82 1.43
CA ALA A 90 2.89 -6.31 0.13
C ALA A 90 3.73 -5.73 -1.02
N VAL A 91 4.55 -6.57 -1.65
CA VAL A 91 5.31 -6.21 -2.87
C VAL A 91 4.54 -6.68 -4.10
N LYS A 92 4.29 -5.77 -5.06
CA LYS A 92 3.52 -6.05 -6.28
C LYS A 92 4.32 -5.68 -7.53
N LYS A 93 4.29 -6.57 -8.54
CA LYS A 93 5.02 -6.43 -9.80
C LYS A 93 4.27 -5.67 -10.90
N TYR A 94 2.95 -5.81 -10.96
CA TYR A 94 2.13 -5.25 -12.05
C TYR A 94 1.86 -3.75 -11.88
N SER A 95 1.64 -3.03 -12.98
CA SER A 95 1.25 -1.60 -12.97
C SER A 95 -0.19 -1.42 -12.51
N GLU A 96 -1.11 -2.18 -13.10
CA GLU A 96 -2.51 -2.25 -12.69
C GLU A 96 -2.69 -3.24 -11.54
N ARG A 97 -3.45 -2.85 -10.51
CA ARG A 97 -3.56 -3.59 -9.26
C ARG A 97 -4.95 -3.44 -8.68
N VAL A 98 -5.50 -4.54 -8.19
CA VAL A 98 -6.64 -4.56 -7.25
C VAL A 98 -6.09 -5.03 -5.91
N MET A 99 -6.49 -4.37 -4.84
CA MET A 99 -6.07 -4.70 -3.48
C MET A 99 -7.29 -5.13 -2.67
N LEU A 100 -7.12 -6.22 -1.91
CA LEU A 100 -8.07 -6.70 -0.93
C LEU A 100 -7.34 -6.83 0.40
N ILE A 101 -8.06 -6.73 1.50
CA ILE A 101 -7.57 -7.09 2.84
C ILE A 101 -8.37 -8.30 3.34
N TYR A 102 -7.70 -9.15 4.12
CA TYR A 102 -8.25 -10.35 4.70
C TYR A 102 -7.90 -10.41 6.18
N ASP A 103 -8.89 -10.68 7.03
CA ASP A 103 -8.72 -10.69 8.50
C ASP A 103 -8.70 -12.11 9.11
N GLY A 104 -8.77 -13.16 8.28
CA GLY A 104 -8.91 -14.55 8.73
C GLY A 104 -10.30 -15.14 8.54
N LEU A 105 -11.31 -14.34 8.18
CA LEU A 105 -12.67 -14.80 7.93
C LEU A 105 -13.35 -14.07 6.75
N HIS A 106 -13.03 -12.78 6.56
CA HIS A 106 -13.71 -11.90 5.62
C HIS A 106 -12.73 -11.20 4.67
N TYR A 107 -13.21 -10.88 3.47
CA TYR A 107 -12.46 -10.14 2.47
C TYR A 107 -13.13 -8.78 2.23
N ASP A 108 -12.38 -7.70 2.42
CA ASP A 108 -12.80 -6.35 2.10
C ASP A 108 -12.03 -5.81 0.89
N ALA A 109 -12.71 -5.00 0.07
CA ALA A 109 -12.06 -4.29 -1.01
C ALA A 109 -11.27 -3.09 -0.47
N LEU A 110 -9.97 -3.05 -0.76
CA LEU A 110 -9.16 -1.86 -0.51
C LEU A 110 -9.29 -0.91 -1.70
N ALA A 111 -10.17 0.08 -1.55
CA ALA A 111 -10.30 1.19 -2.48
C ALA A 111 -9.50 2.39 -1.97
N VAL A 112 -8.78 3.05 -2.88
CA VAL A 112 -8.17 4.35 -2.61
C VAL A 112 -9.21 5.41 -2.92
N TRP A 113 -9.75 6.07 -1.89
CA TRP A 113 -10.78 7.10 -2.05
C TRP A 113 -10.17 8.49 -2.29
N THR A 114 -10.68 9.20 -3.30
CA THR A 114 -10.33 10.59 -3.62
C THR A 114 -11.32 11.57 -2.96
N ILE A 115 -10.80 12.59 -2.29
CA ILE A 115 -11.49 13.88 -2.19
C ILE A 115 -10.51 14.92 -2.73
N GLY A 116 -10.62 15.22 -4.02
CA GLY A 116 -9.91 16.31 -4.69
C GLY A 116 -10.70 17.62 -4.60
N PRO A 117 -10.05 18.78 -4.82
CA PRO A 117 -10.78 20.01 -5.10
C PRO A 117 -11.59 19.82 -6.38
N VAL A 118 -12.79 20.39 -6.36
CA VAL A 118 -13.83 20.33 -7.38
C VAL A 118 -13.24 20.69 -8.75
N GLU A 119 -12.83 19.70 -9.55
CA GLU A 119 -12.70 19.74 -11.01
C GLU A 119 -12.03 18.45 -11.52
N GLY A 120 -12.82 17.59 -12.16
CA GLY A 120 -12.27 16.62 -13.11
C GLY A 120 -11.90 15.25 -12.53
N LEU A 121 -12.89 14.48 -12.07
CA LEU A 121 -12.87 13.03 -12.28
C LEU A 121 -14.31 12.57 -12.53
N ALA A 122 -14.51 12.08 -13.75
CA ALA A 122 -15.73 11.45 -14.21
C ALA A 122 -16.08 10.27 -13.29
N LEU A 123 -17.02 10.51 -12.36
CA LEU A 123 -17.78 9.44 -11.74
C LEU A 123 -18.64 8.84 -12.86
N ASN A 124 -18.31 7.61 -13.26
CA ASN A 124 -19.14 6.82 -14.14
C ASN A 124 -20.58 6.82 -13.61
N LEU A 125 -21.51 7.40 -14.38
CA LEU A 125 -22.89 6.93 -14.57
C LEU A 125 -23.58 6.37 -13.33
N VAL A 126 -23.53 7.08 -12.20
CA VAL A 126 -24.37 6.72 -11.05
C VAL A 126 -25.79 7.14 -11.44
N LYS A 127 -26.61 6.15 -11.72
CA LYS A 127 -28.05 6.31 -11.83
C LYS A 127 -28.55 6.61 -10.42
N GLU A 128 -28.81 7.87 -10.14
CA GLU A 128 -29.29 8.32 -8.84
C GLU A 128 -30.78 8.56 -8.91
N GLN A 129 -31.53 8.18 -7.89
CA GLN A 129 -32.95 8.42 -7.78
C GLN A 129 -33.20 9.35 -6.60
N HIS A 130 -33.93 10.44 -6.81
CA HIS A 130 -34.30 11.30 -5.70
C HIS A 130 -35.35 10.61 -4.80
N ARG A 131 -35.14 10.61 -3.48
CA ARG A 131 -36.00 9.85 -2.54
C ARG A 131 -37.45 10.35 -2.48
N VAL A 132 -37.71 11.61 -2.79
CA VAL A 132 -39.06 12.20 -2.68
C VAL A 132 -39.88 12.02 -3.96
N CYS A 133 -39.27 12.23 -5.13
CA CYS A 133 -39.97 12.25 -6.41
C CYS A 133 -39.63 11.06 -7.31
N GLN A 134 -38.72 10.19 -6.89
CA GLN A 134 -38.37 8.95 -7.58
C GLN A 134 -37.87 9.14 -9.03
N ILE A 135 -37.36 10.34 -9.36
CA ILE A 135 -36.82 10.65 -10.69
C ILE A 135 -35.35 10.23 -10.73
N GLY A 136 -35.01 9.45 -11.77
CA GLY A 136 -33.64 9.05 -12.08
C GLY A 136 -32.88 10.19 -12.75
N VAL A 137 -31.67 10.46 -12.29
CA VAL A 137 -30.72 11.41 -12.88
C VAL A 137 -29.38 10.72 -13.11
N VAL A 138 -28.69 11.09 -14.18
CA VAL A 138 -27.41 10.53 -14.58
C VAL A 138 -26.34 11.60 -14.47
N GLY A 139 -25.55 11.51 -13.41
CA GLY A 139 -24.43 12.41 -13.16
C GLY A 139 -24.83 13.80 -12.66
N GLN A 140 -23.80 14.59 -12.33
CA GLN A 140 -23.94 15.82 -11.55
C GLN A 140 -24.78 16.90 -12.25
N LYS A 141 -24.68 17.02 -13.59
CA LYS A 141 -25.41 18.05 -14.34
C LYS A 141 -26.92 17.88 -14.16
N GLU A 142 -27.43 16.67 -14.34
CA GLU A 142 -28.85 16.37 -14.21
C GLU A 142 -29.33 16.50 -12.75
N ALA A 143 -28.52 16.09 -11.78
CA ALA A 143 -28.83 16.25 -10.36
C ALA A 143 -28.96 17.73 -9.95
N VAL A 144 -28.07 18.60 -10.45
CA VAL A 144 -28.12 20.05 -10.18
C VAL A 144 -29.34 20.68 -10.84
N GLU A 145 -29.62 20.37 -12.11
CA GLU A 145 -30.80 20.85 -12.82
C GLU A 145 -32.10 20.40 -12.12
N HIS A 146 -32.15 19.16 -11.66
CA HIS A 146 -33.27 18.62 -10.89
C HIS A 146 -33.48 19.37 -9.57
N ALA A 147 -32.41 19.58 -8.79
CA ALA A 147 -32.47 20.27 -7.52
C ALA A 147 -32.93 21.73 -7.68
N GLN A 148 -32.48 22.42 -8.73
CA GLN A 148 -32.93 23.78 -9.05
C GLN A 148 -34.40 23.84 -9.44
N ALA A 149 -34.88 22.86 -10.22
CA ALA A 149 -36.27 22.82 -10.67
C ALA A 149 -37.27 22.43 -9.57
N THR A 150 -36.85 21.62 -8.60
CA THR A 150 -37.77 20.95 -7.66
C THR A 150 -37.51 21.26 -6.18
N GLY A 151 -36.35 21.85 -5.83
CA GLY A 151 -35.93 22.06 -4.44
C GLY A 151 -35.45 20.79 -3.74
N HIS A 152 -35.31 19.69 -4.47
CA HIS A 152 -34.99 18.36 -3.97
C HIS A 152 -33.49 18.05 -4.06
N VAL A 153 -32.87 17.63 -2.95
CA VAL A 153 -31.41 17.46 -2.85
C VAL A 153 -30.96 16.12 -2.26
N ASN A 154 -31.89 15.19 -1.97
CA ASN A 154 -31.59 13.92 -1.31
C ASN A 154 -31.64 12.73 -2.29
N PHE A 155 -30.52 12.50 -2.95
CA PHE A 155 -30.33 11.46 -3.96
C PHE A 155 -29.76 10.17 -3.35
N GLN A 156 -30.12 9.02 -3.92
CA GLN A 156 -29.55 7.72 -3.58
C GLN A 156 -29.23 6.94 -4.86
N GLU A 157 -28.22 6.08 -4.83
CA GLU A 157 -27.94 5.18 -5.95
C GLU A 157 -29.11 4.19 -6.16
N TYR A 158 -29.50 3.97 -7.41
CA TYR A 158 -30.44 2.91 -7.80
C TYR A 158 -29.85 2.02 -8.89
N ARG A 159 -30.23 0.73 -8.89
CA ARG A 159 -29.86 -0.24 -9.93
C ARG A 159 -30.86 -0.24 -11.07
#